data_AF-A0A953ICE7-F1
#
_entry.id   AF-A0A953ICE7-F1
#
_cell.length_a   1.000
_cell.length_b   1.000
_cell.length_c   1.000
_cell.angle_alpha   90.00
_cell.angle_beta   90.00
_cell.angle_gamma   90.00
#
_symmetry.space_group_name_H-M   'P 1'
#
loop_
_entity.id
_entity.type
_entity.pdbx_description
1 polymer ?
#
loop_
_entity_poly.entity_id
_entity_poly.type
_entity_poly.pdbx_seq_one_letter_code
_entity_poly.pdbx_strand_id
1 'polypeptide(L)'
;MLRGMRLFRNWHEQELELLLEGYWSAGELGANPGVVGCSAVWESETPYVLTRFPKRTRTGVPKLTELGEQRDGPEDQVRREWALRRAADPSLPELVRVERVPYLERGSRTLRWIQFRRWRETGGGPATGMAFGLRLYFAAPVRGPLALGYACHYGLGQFRPVIV
;
A
#
# COMPACT_ATOMS: atom_id res chain seq x y z
N MET A 1 9.51 -25.50 -15.65
CA MET A 1 9.15 -24.08 -15.84
C MET A 1 7.78 -24.06 -16.49
N LEU A 2 6.75 -23.81 -15.70
CA LEU A 2 5.36 -23.62 -16.14
C LEU A 2 4.87 -22.32 -15.48
N ARG A 3 4.20 -21.39 -16.18
CA ARG A 3 3.88 -20.02 -15.64
C ARG A 3 2.44 -19.54 -15.75
N GLY A 4 2.06 -18.68 -14.79
CA GLY A 4 0.94 -17.70 -14.70
C GLY A 4 -0.21 -17.89 -13.64
N MET A 5 -1.35 -17.18 -13.77
CA MET A 5 -2.58 -17.40 -12.96
C MET A 5 -3.88 -17.43 -13.80
N ARG A 6 -4.92 -18.17 -13.37
CA ARG A 6 -6.28 -18.08 -13.95
C ARG A 6 -6.93 -16.73 -13.60
N LEU A 7 -7.55 -16.07 -14.59
CA LEU A 7 -8.32 -14.82 -14.41
C LEU A 7 -9.78 -15.05 -14.80
N PHE A 8 -10.69 -14.50 -14.00
CA PHE A 8 -12.13 -14.68 -14.12
C PHE A 8 -12.82 -13.32 -14.16
N ARG A 9 -13.79 -13.17 -15.06
CA ARG A 9 -14.58 -11.94 -15.21
C ARG A 9 -15.83 -11.95 -14.33
N ASN A 10 -16.42 -13.14 -14.15
CA ASN A 10 -17.50 -13.48 -13.22
C ASN A 10 -17.23 -14.89 -12.65
N TRP A 11 -17.86 -15.23 -11.52
CA TRP A 11 -17.63 -16.50 -10.80
C TRP A 11 -17.86 -17.81 -11.61
N HIS A 12 -18.55 -17.74 -12.75
CA HIS A 12 -18.88 -18.90 -13.59
C HIS A 12 -18.31 -18.84 -15.01
N GLU A 13 -17.54 -17.80 -15.38
CA GLU A 13 -16.96 -17.63 -16.71
C GLU A 13 -15.42 -17.64 -16.63
N GLN A 14 -14.79 -18.71 -17.13
CA GLN A 14 -13.34 -18.81 -17.27
C GLN A 14 -12.88 -18.01 -18.50
N GLU A 15 -12.14 -16.92 -18.30
CA GLU A 15 -11.63 -16.09 -19.40
C GLU A 15 -10.10 -16.27 -19.60
N LEU A 16 -9.35 -16.72 -18.58
CA LEU A 16 -7.92 -17.06 -18.72
C LEU A 16 -7.44 -18.19 -17.80
N GLU A 17 -6.47 -18.99 -18.26
CA GLU A 17 -5.56 -19.82 -17.44
C GLU A 17 -4.10 -19.47 -17.69
N LEU A 18 -3.29 -19.60 -16.64
CA LEU A 18 -1.84 -19.60 -16.62
C LEU A 18 -1.44 -20.17 -15.19
N LEU A 19 -0.26 -20.77 -14.92
CA LEU A 19 0.13 -21.44 -13.62
C LEU A 19 1.59 -21.18 -13.08
N LEU A 20 1.82 -20.57 -11.89
CA LEU A 20 2.81 -19.49 -11.55
C LEU A 20 4.37 -19.69 -11.31
N GLU A 21 5.19 -20.48 -12.04
CA GLU A 21 6.63 -20.76 -11.68
C GLU A 21 7.81 -20.06 -12.45
N GLY A 22 8.72 -19.37 -11.73
CA GLY A 22 10.09 -19.12 -12.24
C GLY A 22 10.34 -18.01 -13.30
N TYR A 23 9.47 -17.01 -13.41
CA TYR A 23 9.54 -15.95 -14.45
C TYR A 23 10.56 -14.83 -14.24
N TRP A 24 11.18 -14.77 -13.05
CA TRP A 24 12.13 -13.73 -12.70
C TRP A 24 13.31 -14.35 -11.97
N SER A 25 14.48 -14.25 -12.60
CA SER A 25 15.77 -14.28 -11.91
C SER A 25 15.89 -13.10 -10.95
N ALA A 26 16.86 -13.16 -10.03
CA ALA A 26 17.16 -12.03 -9.15
C ALA A 26 17.52 -10.74 -9.92
N GLY A 27 18.12 -10.87 -11.11
CA GLY A 27 18.40 -9.74 -12.00
C GLY A 27 17.15 -9.13 -12.63
N GLU A 28 16.22 -9.95 -13.11
CA GLU A 28 14.95 -9.47 -13.69
C GLU A 28 14.02 -8.86 -12.62
N LEU A 29 14.02 -9.40 -11.40
CA LEU A 29 13.34 -8.77 -10.27
C LEU A 29 14.01 -7.45 -9.88
N GLY A 30 15.33 -7.31 -10.05
CA GLY A 30 16.03 -6.02 -9.89
C GLY A 30 15.68 -5.01 -10.99
N ALA A 31 15.50 -5.47 -12.23
CA ALA A 31 15.16 -4.63 -13.38
C ALA A 31 13.68 -4.21 -13.43
N ASN A 32 12.77 -5.02 -12.88
CA ASN A 32 11.35 -4.71 -12.76
C ASN A 32 10.89 -5.00 -11.31
N PRO A 33 11.22 -4.11 -10.36
CA PRO A 33 11.02 -4.35 -8.92
C PRO A 33 9.58 -4.69 -8.53
N GLY A 34 8.58 -4.12 -9.21
CA GLY A 34 7.18 -4.27 -8.83
C GLY A 34 6.98 -3.78 -7.40
N VAL A 35 6.69 -4.69 -6.46
CA VAL A 35 6.56 -4.39 -5.02
C VAL A 35 7.81 -4.75 -4.19
N VAL A 36 8.85 -5.33 -4.80
CA VAL A 36 10.09 -5.77 -4.12
C VAL A 36 11.24 -4.84 -4.52
N GLY A 37 12.15 -4.50 -3.62
CA GLY A 37 13.32 -3.69 -3.98
C GLY A 37 13.95 -3.00 -2.78
N CYS A 38 14.85 -2.05 -3.05
CA CYS A 38 15.50 -1.23 -2.03
C CYS A 38 15.44 0.24 -2.44
N SER A 39 14.74 1.08 -1.68
CA SER A 39 14.67 2.52 -1.95
C SER A 39 14.40 3.31 -0.68
N ALA A 40 14.83 4.57 -0.66
CA ALA A 40 14.44 5.55 0.37
C ALA A 40 13.05 6.14 0.08
N VAL A 41 12.48 5.93 -1.11
CA VAL A 41 11.16 6.44 -1.51
C VAL A 41 10.28 5.30 -2.00
N TRP A 42 9.07 5.20 -1.46
CA TRP A 42 8.10 4.15 -1.78
C TRP A 42 6.72 4.76 -2.05
N GLU A 43 6.02 4.28 -3.08
CA GLU A 43 4.71 4.81 -3.48
C GLU A 43 3.67 3.69 -3.53
N SER A 44 2.43 3.99 -3.12
CA SER A 44 1.32 3.02 -3.19
C SER A 44 1.11 2.47 -4.60
N GLU A 45 1.27 1.16 -4.74
CA GLU A 45 0.87 0.37 -5.92
C GLU A 45 -0.59 -0.11 -5.79
N THR A 46 -1.06 -0.32 -4.57
CA THR A 46 -2.47 -0.55 -4.25
C THR A 46 -2.87 0.31 -3.05
N PRO A 47 -4.15 0.69 -2.89
CA PRO A 47 -4.51 1.75 -1.95
C PRO A 47 -4.24 1.36 -0.50
N TYR A 48 -3.65 2.29 0.25
CA TYR A 48 -3.65 2.24 1.70
C TYR A 48 -5.07 2.43 2.21
N VAL A 49 -5.54 1.47 3.02
CA VAL A 49 -6.87 1.48 3.63
C VAL A 49 -6.72 1.49 5.15
N LEU A 50 -7.54 2.34 5.80
CA LEU A 50 -7.39 2.61 7.24
C LEU A 50 -7.82 1.42 8.11
N THR A 51 -7.02 1.15 9.14
CA THR A 51 -7.36 0.19 10.21
C THR A 51 -8.17 0.84 11.34
N ARG A 52 -8.08 2.17 11.48
CA ARG A 52 -8.76 2.98 12.52
C ARG A 52 -9.57 4.11 11.89
N PHE A 53 -10.56 4.61 12.63
CA PHE A 53 -11.37 5.76 12.23
C PHE A 53 -10.64 7.08 12.54
N PRO A 54 -10.42 7.96 11.54
CA PRO A 54 -9.82 9.29 11.77
C PRO A 54 -10.59 10.11 12.79
N LYS A 55 -9.88 10.64 13.79
CA LYS A 55 -10.49 11.35 14.92
C LYS A 55 -10.93 12.75 14.53
N ARG A 56 -12.13 13.11 14.97
CA ARG A 56 -12.72 14.43 14.84
C ARG A 56 -13.18 14.93 16.22
N THR A 57 -13.34 16.24 16.36
CA THR A 57 -14.04 16.86 17.49
C THR A 57 -15.54 16.55 17.42
N ARG A 58 -16.29 16.88 18.48
CA ARG A 58 -17.77 16.82 18.46
C ARG A 58 -18.38 17.71 17.35
N THR A 59 -17.68 18.75 16.92
CA THR A 59 -18.06 19.66 15.84
C THR A 59 -17.56 19.22 14.45
N GLY A 60 -17.01 18.00 14.31
CA GLY A 60 -16.56 17.44 13.03
C GLY A 60 -15.18 17.89 12.54
N VAL A 61 -14.53 18.85 13.22
CA VAL A 61 -13.18 19.32 12.89
C VAL A 61 -12.16 18.19 13.11
N PRO A 62 -11.22 17.93 12.19
CA PRO A 62 -10.13 16.97 12.41
C PRO A 62 -9.36 17.25 13.71
N LYS A 63 -9.12 16.22 14.53
CA LYS A 63 -8.14 16.34 15.62
C LYS A 63 -6.76 16.16 15.01
N LEU A 64 -5.83 17.08 15.24
CA LEU A 64 -4.49 17.03 14.66
C LEU A 64 -3.47 16.41 15.62
N THR A 65 -2.38 15.89 15.06
CA THR A 65 -1.14 15.54 15.77
C THR A 65 -0.20 16.75 15.84
N GLU A 66 0.92 16.62 16.53
CA GLU A 66 1.99 17.63 16.57
C GLU A 66 2.59 17.93 15.18
N LEU A 67 2.50 16.97 14.25
CA LEU A 67 2.92 17.13 12.85
C LEU A 67 1.86 17.81 11.96
N GLY A 68 0.72 18.24 12.53
CA GLY A 68 -0.41 18.80 11.78
C GLY A 68 -1.23 17.76 10.99
N GLU A 69 -0.89 16.48 11.09
CA GLU A 69 -1.60 15.38 10.45
C GLU A 69 -2.90 15.07 11.20
N GLN A 70 -3.94 14.56 10.53
CA GLN A 70 -5.14 14.12 11.26
C GLN A 70 -4.81 12.89 12.11
N ARG A 71 -5.14 12.92 13.40
CA ARG A 71 -5.00 11.78 14.32
C ARG A 71 -5.91 10.62 13.90
N ASP A 72 -5.36 9.41 13.88
CA ASP A 72 -5.89 8.23 13.20
C ASP A 72 -6.22 8.49 11.69
N GLY A 73 -5.62 9.49 11.06
CA GLY A 73 -5.63 9.71 9.60
C GLY A 73 -4.68 8.77 8.85
N PRO A 74 -4.60 8.85 7.52
CA PRO A 74 -3.72 7.96 6.75
C PRO A 74 -2.23 8.17 7.04
N GLU A 75 -1.78 9.42 7.21
CA GLU A 75 -0.39 9.73 7.54
C GLU A 75 -0.01 9.22 8.95
N ASP A 76 -0.81 9.59 9.96
CA ASP A 76 -0.63 9.19 11.36
C ASP A 76 -0.70 7.65 11.53
N GLN A 77 -1.62 6.96 10.84
CA GLN A 77 -1.68 5.49 10.88
C GLN A 77 -0.46 4.83 10.24
N VAL A 78 0.07 5.34 9.12
CA VAL A 78 1.32 4.80 8.54
C VAL A 78 2.50 5.07 9.47
N ARG A 79 2.65 6.27 10.02
CA ARG A 79 3.71 6.57 11.00
C ARG A 79 3.61 5.67 12.23
N ARG A 80 2.40 5.45 12.75
CA ARG A 80 2.16 4.55 13.88
C ARG A 80 2.52 3.10 13.56
N GLU A 81 2.15 2.60 12.38
CA GLU A 81 2.49 1.23 11.97
C GLU A 81 4.00 1.08 11.73
N TRP A 82 4.65 2.08 11.13
CA TRP A 82 6.09 2.07 10.92
C TRP A 82 6.87 2.18 12.25
N ALA A 83 6.41 3.01 13.19
CA ALA A 83 7.00 3.11 14.52
C ALA A 83 6.92 1.77 15.29
N LEU A 84 5.82 1.02 15.15
CA LEU A 84 5.72 -0.33 15.71
C LEU A 84 6.71 -1.31 15.07
N ARG A 85 6.96 -1.20 13.76
CA ARG A 85 8.00 -1.99 13.08
C ARG A 85 9.40 -1.61 13.57
N ARG A 86 9.72 -0.31 13.69
CA ARG A 86 10.99 0.18 14.25
C ARG A 86 11.20 -0.22 15.71
N ALA A 87 10.12 -0.39 16.49
CA ALA A 87 10.21 -0.89 17.87
C ALA A 87 10.53 -2.38 17.94
N ALA A 88 10.14 -3.17 16.92
CA ALA A 88 10.48 -4.58 16.79
C ALA A 88 11.85 -4.81 16.12
N ASP A 89 12.21 -3.95 15.16
CA ASP A 89 13.49 -3.93 14.46
C ASP A 89 14.06 -2.49 14.42
N PRO A 90 14.91 -2.12 15.40
CA PRO A 90 15.52 -0.79 15.47
C PRO A 90 16.45 -0.44 14.30
N SER A 91 16.84 -1.41 13.45
CA SER A 91 17.64 -1.15 12.25
C SER A 91 16.84 -0.46 11.14
N LEU A 92 15.51 -0.51 11.21
CA LEU A 92 14.63 0.11 10.22
C LEU A 92 14.76 1.64 10.21
N PRO A 93 15.03 2.25 9.03
CA PRO A 93 15.13 3.70 8.86
C PRO A 93 13.90 4.48 9.36
N GLU A 94 14.12 5.73 9.78
CA GLU A 94 13.01 6.62 10.12
C GLU A 94 12.15 6.97 8.89
N LEU A 95 10.83 7.04 9.06
CA LEU A 95 9.90 7.56 8.07
C LEU A 95 9.80 9.09 8.24
N VAL A 96 10.60 9.82 7.47
CA VAL A 96 10.71 11.29 7.60
C VAL A 96 9.46 11.99 7.09
N ARG A 97 8.87 11.54 5.97
CA ARG A 97 7.77 12.26 5.30
C ARG A 97 6.76 11.30 4.67
N VAL A 98 5.49 11.73 4.70
CA VAL A 98 4.37 11.05 4.04
C VAL A 98 3.63 12.10 3.19
N GLU A 99 3.37 11.79 1.93
CA GLU A 99 2.55 12.60 1.02
C GLU A 99 1.35 11.81 0.54
N ARG A 100 0.25 12.50 0.19
CA ARG A 100 -0.87 11.88 -0.55
C ARG A 100 -0.59 11.92 -2.04
N VAL A 101 -0.78 10.77 -2.68
CA VAL A 101 -0.78 10.64 -4.14
C VAL A 101 -2.25 10.59 -4.60
N PRO A 102 -2.69 11.40 -5.58
CA PRO A 102 -4.11 11.50 -5.94
C PRO A 102 -4.65 10.28 -6.73
N TYR A 103 -3.78 9.58 -7.45
CA TYR A 103 -4.09 8.43 -8.31
C TYR A 103 -2.83 7.61 -8.59
N LEU A 104 -2.99 6.35 -9.02
CA LEU A 104 -1.91 5.52 -9.57
C LEU A 104 -1.83 5.76 -11.08
N GLU A 105 -0.64 5.99 -11.62
CA GLU A 105 -0.37 5.92 -13.06
C GLU A 105 0.21 4.55 -13.43
N ARG A 106 -0.42 3.85 -14.38
CA ARG A 106 0.00 2.52 -14.83
C ARG A 106 -0.08 2.46 -16.37
N GLY A 107 1.04 2.73 -17.04
CA GLY A 107 1.09 2.84 -18.50
C GLY A 107 0.26 4.03 -18.98
N SER A 108 -0.74 3.79 -19.84
CA SER A 108 -1.68 4.81 -20.31
C SER A 108 -2.92 5.00 -19.42
N ARG A 109 -2.95 4.40 -18.21
CA ARG A 109 -4.13 4.41 -17.33
C ARG A 109 -3.86 5.09 -16.00
N THR A 110 -4.58 6.19 -15.77
CA THR A 110 -4.80 6.76 -14.44
C THR A 110 -5.87 5.98 -13.67
N LEU A 111 -5.55 5.48 -12.47
CA LEU A 111 -6.47 4.75 -11.59
C LEU A 111 -6.66 5.50 -10.27
N ARG A 112 -7.89 5.90 -9.95
CA ARG A 112 -8.25 6.47 -8.64
C ARG A 112 -8.35 5.34 -7.61
N TRP A 113 -7.89 5.60 -6.39
CA TRP A 113 -7.90 4.64 -5.26
C TRP A 113 -9.29 4.05 -4.96
N ILE A 114 -10.36 4.79 -5.23
CA ILE A 114 -11.75 4.34 -5.07
C ILE A 114 -12.14 3.19 -6.03
N GLN A 115 -11.47 3.07 -7.19
CA GLN A 115 -11.78 2.06 -8.22
C GLN A 115 -11.29 0.65 -7.85
N PHE A 116 -10.42 0.53 -6.85
CA PHE A 116 -9.99 -0.77 -6.33
C PHE A 116 -11.10 -1.42 -5.51
N ARG A 117 -11.19 -2.75 -5.57
CA ARG A 117 -12.03 -3.55 -4.65
C ARG A 117 -11.37 -3.58 -3.27
N ARG A 118 -11.98 -2.88 -2.30
CA ARG A 118 -11.34 -2.57 -0.99
C ARG A 118 -11.99 -3.25 0.22
N TRP A 119 -13.04 -4.02 -0.02
CA TRP A 119 -13.71 -4.84 0.97
C TRP A 119 -14.20 -6.14 0.32
N ARG A 120 -14.50 -7.11 1.17
CA ARG A 120 -15.12 -8.38 0.81
C ARG A 120 -16.64 -8.20 0.75
N GLU A 121 -17.33 -9.03 -0.03
CA GLU A 121 -18.81 -9.07 0.00
C GLU A 121 -19.33 -9.58 1.36
N THR A 122 -18.54 -10.39 2.07
CA THR A 122 -18.86 -10.98 3.37
C THR A 122 -17.68 -10.86 4.35
N GLY A 123 -17.96 -10.89 5.65
CA GLY A 123 -16.92 -10.88 6.70
C GLY A 123 -16.47 -9.50 7.21
N GLY A 124 -17.28 -8.46 6.98
CA GLY A 124 -17.01 -7.09 7.45
C GLY A 124 -16.12 -6.27 6.52
N GLY A 125 -16.04 -4.97 6.79
CA GLY A 125 -15.31 -3.99 5.98
C GLY A 125 -14.16 -3.31 6.73
N PRO A 126 -13.35 -2.50 6.04
CA PRO A 126 -12.36 -1.62 6.66
C PRO A 126 -13.02 -0.59 7.60
N ALA A 127 -12.23 0.01 8.49
CA ALA A 127 -12.71 1.05 9.40
C ALA A 127 -13.37 2.22 8.66
N THR A 128 -12.92 2.54 7.44
CA THR A 128 -13.64 3.47 6.56
C THR A 128 -13.64 2.93 5.14
N GLY A 129 -14.70 3.24 4.38
CA GLY A 129 -14.71 3.03 2.92
C GLY A 129 -13.78 3.98 2.14
N MET A 130 -12.87 4.70 2.81
CA MET A 130 -11.88 5.57 2.18
C MET A 130 -10.61 4.80 1.81
N ALA A 131 -9.91 5.31 0.81
CA ALA A 131 -8.73 4.69 0.23
C ALA A 131 -7.76 5.80 -0.19
N PHE A 132 -6.48 5.60 0.07
CA PHE A 132 -5.46 6.63 -0.08
C PHE A 132 -4.28 6.07 -0.87
N GLY A 133 -3.76 6.88 -1.80
CA GLY A 133 -2.40 6.72 -2.29
C GLY A 133 -1.47 7.49 -1.38
N LEU A 134 -0.36 6.87 -1.00
CA LEU A 134 0.65 7.49 -0.15
C LEU A 134 2.03 7.33 -0.80
N ARG A 135 2.86 8.35 -0.67
CA ARG A 135 4.29 8.29 -0.96
C ARG A 135 5.06 8.50 0.33
N LEU A 136 5.94 7.55 0.63
CA LEU A 136 6.69 7.42 1.87
C LEU A 136 8.14 7.76 1.58
N TYR A 137 8.74 8.56 2.45
CA TYR A 137 10.16 8.94 2.36
C TYR A 137 10.84 8.53 3.65
N PHE A 138 11.91 7.77 3.53
CA PHE A 138 12.71 7.23 4.63
C PHE A 138 14.08 7.90 4.71
N ALA A 139 14.65 7.99 5.91
CA ALA A 139 15.96 8.60 6.15
C ALA A 139 17.13 7.83 5.48
N ALA A 140 16.92 6.55 5.17
CA ALA A 140 17.84 5.70 4.43
C ALA A 140 17.05 4.64 3.63
N PRO A 141 17.66 3.97 2.63
CA PRO A 141 16.97 2.97 1.83
C PRO A 141 16.41 1.81 2.66
N VAL A 142 15.12 1.53 2.47
CA VAL A 142 14.41 0.39 3.06
C VAL A 142 14.36 -0.73 2.03
N ARG A 143 14.72 -1.95 2.42
CA ARG A 143 14.55 -3.16 1.61
C ARG A 143 13.15 -3.73 1.85
N GLY A 144 12.34 -3.78 0.79
CA GLY A 144 10.97 -4.31 0.81
C GLY A 144 10.86 -5.76 0.31
N PRO A 145 9.64 -6.30 0.24
CA PRO A 145 8.40 -5.57 -0.03
C PRO A 145 7.84 -4.75 1.14
N LEU A 146 7.22 -3.61 0.82
CA LEU A 146 6.47 -2.80 1.78
C LEU A 146 4.96 -2.95 1.56
N ALA A 147 4.31 -3.53 2.56
CA ALA A 147 2.86 -3.66 2.67
C ALA A 147 2.42 -3.07 4.02
N LEU A 148 1.44 -2.16 4.05
CA LEU A 148 0.97 -1.45 5.25
C LEU A 148 -0.57 -1.32 5.24
N GLY A 149 -1.21 -1.24 6.41
CA GLY A 149 -2.63 -0.95 6.54
C GLY A 149 -3.59 -2.15 6.42
N TYR A 150 -4.89 -1.85 6.30
CA TYR A 150 -5.94 -2.87 6.30
C TYR A 150 -5.83 -3.81 5.09
N ALA A 151 -5.97 -5.12 5.36
CA ALA A 151 -5.93 -6.19 4.37
C ALA A 151 -4.69 -6.16 3.45
N CYS A 152 -3.56 -5.66 3.94
CA CYS A 152 -2.35 -5.54 3.12
C CYS A 152 -1.81 -6.92 2.67
N HIS A 153 -1.94 -7.93 3.53
CA HIS A 153 -1.65 -9.34 3.20
C HIS A 153 -2.61 -9.97 2.17
N TYR A 154 -3.69 -9.27 1.78
CA TYR A 154 -4.58 -9.65 0.67
C TYR A 154 -4.40 -8.75 -0.57
N GLY A 155 -3.30 -8.01 -0.66
CA GLY A 155 -2.94 -7.21 -1.84
C GLY A 155 -3.43 -5.75 -1.83
N LEU A 156 -4.08 -5.28 -0.77
CA LEU A 156 -4.22 -3.83 -0.54
C LEU A 156 -2.92 -3.24 0.04
N GLY A 157 -2.83 -1.91 0.16
CA GLY A 157 -1.72 -1.23 0.84
C GLY A 157 -0.32 -1.67 0.44
N GLN A 158 -0.12 -2.13 -0.80
CA GLN A 158 1.19 -2.47 -1.35
C GLN A 158 1.89 -1.21 -1.81
N PHE A 159 3.20 -1.16 -1.63
CA PHE A 159 4.03 -0.06 -2.11
C PHE A 159 5.11 -0.60 -3.05
N ARG A 160 5.37 0.14 -4.12
CA ARG A 160 6.49 -0.07 -5.03
C ARG A 160 7.65 0.88 -4.66
N PRO A 161 8.92 0.47 -4.84
CA PRO A 161 10.02 1.41 -4.71
C PRO A 161 9.95 2.43 -5.86
N VAL A 162 10.17 3.69 -5.54
CA VAL A 162 10.47 4.72 -6.54
C VAL A 162 11.98 4.71 -6.74
N ILE A 163 12.42 4.47 -7.98
CA ILE A 163 13.81 4.67 -8.38
C ILE A 163 13.99 6.18 -8.59
N VAL A 164 15.02 6.74 -7.95
CA VAL A 164 15.43 8.15 -8.06
C VAL A 164 16.82 8.17 -8.70
#